data_AF-A0A4R0RB11-F1
#
_entry.id   AF-A0A4R0RB11-F1
#
_cell.length_a   1.000
_cell.length_b   1.000
_cell.length_c   1.000
_cell.angle_alpha   90.00
_cell.angle_beta   90.00
_cell.angle_gamma   90.00
#
_symmetry.space_group_name_H-M   'P 1'
#
loop_
_entity.id
_entity.type
_entity.pdbx_description
1 polymer ?
#
loop_
_entity_poly.entity_id
_entity_poly.type
_entity_poly.pdbx_seq_one_letter_code
_entity_poly.pdbx_strand_id
1 'polypeptide(L)'
;MSDQRRPPQYGLAMSLQDWHMLDRIYSTSPAAFETLLRPDRDSGLLTDSDYKSLQTEMFWINRAMRRYRAPMCLFLGANAGWFAYVRRDKWFRAVQPRWRWVPSIAAGGFGLLFAAVDGFATEYSFQRRLQNPTSVHSCMRNVRSRLSQPISSPGSDVNWDKPSDDLSEMTASLASSPFSREQPNSDESESPFVRSYDASPPTPNLPGRQTTSASSSSLPNSPTPTPKSRWDEIRAANSARSAIKASSWDVLREHQERERVNARNSGSDALSSSSSGQWSSTRDAAGAQDRAEEQNRFDAMLDAERKRASS
;
A
#
# COMPACT_ATOMS: atom_id res chain seq x y z
N MET A 1 -13.41 43.88 34.59
CA MET A 1 -13.39 43.61 33.14
C MET A 1 -12.74 42.25 32.96
N SER A 2 -13.56 41.22 32.86
CA SER A 2 -13.11 39.83 32.74
C SER A 2 -12.77 39.58 31.27
N ASP A 3 -11.49 39.40 31.00
CA ASP A 3 -10.96 39.11 29.67
C ASP A 3 -11.51 37.76 29.21
N GLN A 4 -12.59 37.81 28.42
CA GLN A 4 -13.29 36.65 27.90
C GLN A 4 -12.38 36.02 26.84
N ARG A 5 -11.42 35.21 27.30
CA ARG A 5 -10.58 34.36 26.46
C ARG A 5 -11.49 33.52 25.59
N ARG A 6 -11.70 33.97 24.35
CA ARG A 6 -12.33 33.14 23.34
C ARG A 6 -11.53 31.84 23.31
N PRO A 7 -12.17 30.66 23.43
CA PRO A 7 -11.45 29.42 23.23
C PRO A 7 -10.75 29.55 21.87
N PRO A 8 -9.43 29.29 21.79
CA PRO A 8 -8.74 29.35 20.51
C PRO A 8 -9.55 28.50 19.55
N GLN A 9 -9.91 29.09 18.40
CA GLN A 9 -10.68 28.38 17.41
C GLN A 9 -9.80 27.24 16.89
N TYR A 10 -9.87 26.07 17.52
CA TYR A 10 -9.30 24.81 17.08
C TYR A 10 -10.01 24.30 15.80
N GLY A 11 -10.60 25.20 15.01
CA GLY A 11 -11.63 24.93 14.01
C GLY A 11 -11.11 24.40 12.69
N LEU A 12 -9.82 24.14 12.56
CA LEU A 12 -9.26 23.49 11.36
C LEU A 12 -8.29 22.40 11.81
N ALA A 13 -8.79 21.48 12.62
CA ALA A 13 -8.21 20.15 12.64
C ALA A 13 -8.19 19.66 11.18
N MET A 14 -7.01 19.30 10.70
CA MET A 14 -6.85 18.65 9.40
C MET A 14 -7.87 17.51 9.35
N SER A 15 -8.76 17.52 8.36
CA SER A 15 -9.82 16.52 8.35
C SER A 15 -9.19 15.13 8.25
N LEU A 16 -9.79 14.14 8.90
CA LEU A 16 -9.31 12.75 8.83
C LEU A 16 -9.19 12.29 7.37
N GLN A 17 -10.07 12.80 6.49
CA GLN A 17 -10.05 12.56 5.06
C GLN A 17 -8.80 13.14 4.38
N ASP A 18 -8.39 14.36 4.73
CA ASP A 18 -7.16 14.98 4.20
C ASP A 18 -5.93 14.21 4.66
N TRP A 19 -5.93 13.73 5.91
CA TRP A 19 -4.86 12.90 6.44
C TRP A 19 -4.73 11.57 5.69
N HIS A 20 -5.85 10.85 5.51
CA HIS A 20 -5.86 9.61 4.73
C HIS A 20 -5.43 9.82 3.28
N MET A 21 -5.78 10.97 2.68
CA MET A 21 -5.35 11.31 1.33
C MET A 21 -3.83 11.46 1.26
N LEU A 22 -3.20 12.20 2.17
CA LEU A 22 -1.72 12.32 2.20
C LEU A 22 -1.04 11.00 2.44
N ASP A 23 -1.53 10.24 3.41
CA ASP A 23 -1.00 8.92 3.76
C ASP A 23 -1.01 8.01 2.54
N ARG A 24 -2.08 8.10 1.75
CA ARG A 24 -2.22 7.34 0.51
C ARG A 24 -1.28 7.81 -0.60
N ILE A 25 -1.14 9.11 -0.80
CA ILE A 25 -0.24 9.67 -1.82
C ILE A 25 1.21 9.31 -1.49
N TYR A 26 1.60 9.51 -0.23
CA TYR A 26 2.94 9.23 0.25
C TYR A 26 3.29 7.74 0.16
N SER A 27 2.36 6.85 0.53
CA SER A 27 2.56 5.40 0.42
C SER A 27 2.68 4.93 -1.03
N THR A 28 1.95 5.57 -1.94
CA THR A 28 2.00 5.22 -3.37
C THR A 28 3.30 5.69 -4.01
N SER A 29 3.69 6.94 -3.77
CA SER A 29 4.92 7.51 -4.32
C SER A 29 5.39 8.72 -3.48
N PRO A 30 6.51 8.59 -2.76
CA PRO A 30 7.12 9.72 -2.05
C PRO A 30 7.51 10.88 -2.98
N ALA A 31 7.87 10.58 -4.24
CA ALA A 31 8.17 11.60 -5.25
C ALA A 31 6.91 12.34 -5.70
N ALA A 32 5.76 11.66 -5.77
CA ALA A 32 4.45 12.29 -6.00
C ALA A 32 4.16 13.36 -4.96
N PHE A 33 4.35 12.96 -3.70
CA PHE A 33 4.07 13.79 -2.55
C PHE A 33 4.89 15.07 -2.58
N GLU A 34 6.20 14.97 -2.86
CA GLU A 34 7.05 16.14 -3.03
C GLU A 34 6.60 17.00 -4.21
N THR A 35 6.30 16.40 -5.37
CA THR A 35 5.87 17.14 -6.57
C THR A 35 4.55 17.88 -6.33
N LEU A 36 3.62 17.28 -5.58
CA LEU A 36 2.32 17.87 -5.26
C LEU A 36 2.42 19.02 -4.26
N LEU A 37 3.34 18.95 -3.29
CA LEU A 37 3.50 19.96 -2.25
C LEU A 37 4.48 21.07 -2.64
N ARG A 38 5.39 20.81 -3.59
CA ARG A 38 6.43 21.75 -4.01
C ARG A 38 5.89 23.13 -4.42
N PRO A 39 4.79 23.27 -5.19
CA PRO A 39 4.27 24.59 -5.54
C PRO A 39 3.77 25.38 -4.31
N ASP A 40 3.24 24.70 -3.29
CA ASP A 40 2.77 25.35 -2.06
C ASP A 40 3.93 25.69 -1.12
N ARG A 41 5.03 24.92 -1.18
CA ARG A 41 6.29 25.27 -0.51
C ARG A 41 6.96 26.47 -1.18
N ASP A 42 7.09 26.44 -2.49
CA ASP A 42 7.78 27.49 -3.27
C ASP A 42 7.00 28.82 -3.25
N SER A 43 5.67 28.78 -3.08
CA SER A 43 4.84 29.98 -2.87
C SER A 43 4.89 30.54 -1.45
N GLY A 44 5.58 29.88 -0.51
CA GLY A 44 5.66 30.26 0.89
C GLY A 44 4.37 29.99 1.69
N LEU A 45 3.39 29.29 1.10
CA LEU A 45 2.18 28.86 1.81
C LEU A 45 2.53 27.78 2.85
N LEU A 46 3.40 26.83 2.48
CA LEU A 46 3.88 25.79 3.38
C LEU A 46 5.29 26.13 3.87
N THR A 47 5.46 26.28 5.18
CA THR A 47 6.80 26.53 5.76
C THR A 47 7.69 25.29 5.63
N ASP A 48 9.00 25.47 5.51
CA ASP A 48 9.95 24.35 5.44
C ASP A 48 9.90 23.46 6.69
N SER A 49 9.61 24.04 7.86
CA SER A 49 9.41 23.30 9.11
C SER A 49 8.15 22.44 9.10
N ASP A 50 7.04 22.94 8.57
CA ASP A 50 5.79 22.20 8.46
C ASP A 50 5.93 21.08 7.42
N TYR A 51 6.62 21.35 6.31
CA TYR A 51 6.95 20.34 5.29
C TYR A 51 7.80 19.19 5.86
N LYS A 52 8.87 19.51 6.60
CA LYS A 52 9.70 18.49 7.27
C LYS A 52 8.90 17.70 8.30
N SER A 53 8.00 18.37 9.03
CA SER A 53 7.14 17.71 10.02
C SER A 53 6.17 16.74 9.34
N LEU A 54 5.53 17.15 8.23
CA LEU A 54 4.69 16.29 7.39
C LEU A 54 5.45 15.08 6.87
N GLN A 55 6.65 15.28 6.32
CA GLN A 55 7.47 14.20 5.78
C GLN A 55 7.91 13.22 6.88
N THR A 56 8.32 13.75 8.04
CA THR A 56 8.77 12.93 9.17
C THR A 56 7.61 12.10 9.73
N GLU A 57 6.46 12.72 10.01
CA GLU A 57 5.30 11.99 10.51
C GLU A 57 4.81 10.96 9.48
N MET A 58 4.67 11.33 8.20
CA MET A 58 4.27 10.38 7.15
C MET A 58 5.23 9.19 7.05
N PHE A 59 6.54 9.40 7.18
CA PHE A 59 7.50 8.31 7.16
C PHE A 59 7.31 7.34 8.33
N TRP A 60 7.21 7.86 9.55
CA TRP A 60 7.07 7.06 10.77
C TRP A 60 5.72 6.33 10.84
N ILE A 61 4.68 6.99 10.38
CA ILE A 61 3.30 6.52 10.46
C ILE A 61 3.03 5.42 9.44
N ASN A 62 3.57 5.55 8.22
CA ASN A 62 3.07 4.82 7.06
C ASN A 62 3.75 3.44 6.83
N ARG A 63 5.03 3.25 7.21
CA ARG A 63 5.78 2.12 6.64
C ARG A 63 5.65 0.77 7.35
N ALA A 64 5.53 0.74 8.66
CA ALA A 64 5.47 -0.54 9.39
C ALA A 64 4.55 -0.47 10.59
N MET A 65 4.55 0.67 11.29
CA MET A 65 3.74 0.83 12.48
C MET A 65 2.25 0.72 12.15
N ARG A 66 1.64 1.51 11.26
CA ARG A 66 0.16 1.43 11.07
C ARG A 66 -0.37 0.06 10.68
N ARG A 67 0.23 -0.60 9.70
CA ARG A 67 -0.25 -1.90 9.20
C ARG A 67 -0.11 -3.01 10.25
N TYR A 68 0.98 -2.98 11.03
CA TYR A 68 1.25 -4.01 12.02
C TYR A 68 0.81 -3.64 13.43
N ARG A 69 0.50 -2.37 13.73
CA ARG A 69 0.22 -1.90 15.09
C ARG A 69 -1.09 -2.43 15.63
N ALA A 70 -2.18 -2.33 14.88
CA ALA A 70 -3.46 -2.88 15.33
C ALA A 70 -3.38 -4.41 15.58
N PRO A 71 -2.86 -5.24 14.64
CA PRO A 71 -2.70 -6.66 14.91
C PRO A 71 -1.67 -6.91 16.03
N MET A 72 -0.55 -6.18 16.09
CA MET A 72 0.46 -6.33 17.13
C MET A 72 -0.09 -6.01 18.52
N CYS A 73 -0.83 -4.90 18.69
CA CYS A 73 -1.48 -4.54 19.95
C CYS A 73 -2.54 -5.58 20.35
N LEU A 74 -3.30 -6.11 19.39
CA LEU A 74 -4.24 -7.21 19.62
C LEU A 74 -3.52 -8.48 20.06
N PHE A 75 -2.44 -8.88 19.38
CA PHE A 75 -1.63 -10.04 19.74
C PHE A 75 -0.97 -9.89 21.11
N LEU A 76 -0.34 -8.74 21.37
CA LEU A 76 0.29 -8.45 22.67
C LEU A 76 -0.75 -8.42 23.79
N GLY A 77 -1.91 -7.79 23.57
CA GLY A 77 -3.02 -7.77 24.52
C GLY A 77 -3.53 -9.19 24.81
N ALA A 78 -3.78 -9.99 23.78
CA ALA A 78 -4.26 -11.37 23.93
C ALA A 78 -3.25 -12.26 24.68
N ASN A 79 -1.95 -12.13 24.38
CA ASN A 79 -0.88 -12.84 25.07
C ASN A 79 -0.71 -12.38 26.52
N ALA A 80 -0.82 -11.08 26.79
CA ALA A 80 -0.79 -10.55 28.15
C ALA A 80 -1.98 -11.06 28.98
N GLY A 81 -3.18 -11.11 28.39
CA GLY A 81 -4.37 -11.70 29.01
C GLY A 81 -4.22 -13.19 29.31
N TRP A 82 -3.65 -13.94 28.35
CA TRP A 82 -3.34 -15.36 28.53
C TRP A 82 -2.32 -15.58 29.65
N PHE A 83 -1.25 -14.80 29.66
CA PHE A 83 -0.19 -14.91 30.67
C PHE A 83 -0.69 -14.52 32.08
N ALA A 84 -1.52 -13.49 32.17
CA ALA A 84 -2.21 -13.12 33.41
C ALA A 84 -3.16 -14.23 33.90
N TYR A 85 -3.83 -14.93 32.98
CA TYR A 85 -4.66 -16.09 33.30
C TYR A 85 -3.82 -17.26 33.82
N VAL A 86 -2.71 -17.63 33.16
CA VAL A 86 -1.85 -18.75 33.57
C VAL A 86 -1.18 -18.49 34.93
N ARG A 87 -0.80 -17.24 35.23
CA ARG A 87 -0.18 -16.87 36.51
C ARG A 87 -1.15 -16.81 37.69
N ARG A 88 -2.46 -16.67 37.46
CA ARG A 88 -3.43 -16.61 38.57
C ARG A 88 -3.73 -18.01 39.08
N ASP A 89 -2.99 -18.36 40.12
CA ASP A 89 -2.98 -19.68 40.70
C ASP A 89 -4.31 -20.02 41.42
N LYS A 90 -4.81 -21.22 41.12
CA LYS A 90 -5.88 -21.97 41.81
C LYS A 90 -7.32 -21.43 41.68
N TRP A 91 -7.59 -20.13 41.86
CA TRP A 91 -8.97 -19.61 41.84
C TRP A 91 -9.62 -19.72 40.44
N PHE A 92 -8.83 -19.47 39.39
CA PHE A 92 -9.30 -19.57 38.01
C PHE A 92 -9.36 -21.00 37.46
N ARG A 93 -8.76 -21.99 38.15
CA ARG A 93 -8.91 -23.40 37.75
C ARG A 93 -10.30 -23.95 38.07
N ALA A 94 -11.02 -23.34 39.02
CA ALA A 94 -12.42 -23.63 39.32
C ALA A 94 -13.39 -22.99 38.31
N VAL A 95 -12.94 -22.01 37.53
CA VAL A 95 -13.76 -21.38 36.49
C VAL A 95 -13.93 -22.39 35.35
N GLN A 96 -15.18 -22.55 34.90
CA GLN A 96 -15.52 -23.54 33.88
C GLN A 96 -14.68 -23.36 32.60
N PRO A 97 -14.27 -24.47 31.93
CA PRO A 97 -13.42 -24.44 30.75
C PRO A 97 -13.94 -23.55 29.61
N ARG A 98 -15.25 -23.29 29.55
CA ARG A 98 -15.88 -22.38 28.58
C ARG A 98 -15.47 -20.90 28.72
N TRP A 99 -14.94 -20.46 29.86
CA TRP A 99 -14.59 -19.05 30.09
C TRP A 99 -13.09 -18.75 29.96
N ARG A 100 -12.26 -19.75 29.61
CA ARG A 100 -10.79 -19.59 29.56
C ARG A 100 -10.30 -18.54 28.55
N TRP A 101 -11.09 -18.26 27.51
CA TRP A 101 -10.74 -17.32 26.44
C TRP A 101 -11.14 -15.86 26.74
N VAL A 102 -12.03 -15.63 27.71
CA VAL A 102 -12.58 -14.30 28.00
C VAL A 102 -11.50 -13.28 28.39
N PRO A 103 -10.50 -13.61 29.23
CA PRO A 103 -9.43 -12.66 29.55
C PRO A 103 -8.59 -12.26 28.33
N SER A 104 -8.30 -13.20 27.42
CA SER A 104 -7.55 -12.91 26.19
C SER A 104 -8.34 -12.04 25.22
N ILE A 105 -9.64 -12.29 25.06
CA ILE A 105 -10.52 -11.46 24.22
C ILE A 105 -10.62 -10.05 24.81
N ALA A 106 -10.84 -9.92 26.13
CA ALA A 106 -10.93 -8.62 26.80
C ALA A 106 -9.63 -7.83 26.70
N ALA A 107 -8.48 -8.46 26.93
CA ALA A 107 -7.17 -7.82 26.82
C ALA A 107 -6.82 -7.47 25.36
N GLY A 108 -7.18 -8.31 24.39
CA GLY A 108 -7.06 -8.01 22.96
C GLY A 108 -7.90 -6.80 22.55
N GLY A 109 -9.15 -6.72 23.02
CA GLY A 109 -10.03 -5.56 22.81
C GLY A 109 -9.45 -4.28 23.42
N PHE A 110 -8.87 -4.36 24.62
CA PHE A 110 -8.17 -3.23 25.23
C PHE A 110 -6.94 -2.79 24.42
N GLY A 111 -6.21 -3.74 23.83
CA GLY A 111 -5.11 -3.46 22.90
C GLY A 111 -5.56 -2.64 21.67
N LEU A 112 -6.73 -2.94 21.11
CA LEU A 112 -7.30 -2.16 20.01
C LEU A 112 -7.70 -0.75 20.45
N LEU A 113 -8.34 -0.60 21.62
CA LEU A 113 -8.69 0.71 22.17
C LEU A 113 -7.44 1.56 22.42
N PHE A 114 -6.39 0.96 22.99
CA PHE A 114 -5.11 1.62 23.19
C PHE A 114 -4.49 2.08 21.86
N ALA A 115 -4.52 1.24 20.83
CA ALA A 115 -4.04 1.60 19.50
C ALA A 115 -4.81 2.78 18.89
N ALA A 116 -6.14 2.85 19.11
CA ALA A 116 -6.96 3.96 18.67
C ALA A 116 -6.62 5.26 19.43
N VAL A 117 -6.52 5.19 20.76
CA VAL A 117 -6.19 6.36 21.60
C VAL A 117 -4.81 6.92 21.25
N ASP A 118 -3.82 6.05 21.07
CA ASP A 118 -2.48 6.52 20.67
C ASP A 118 -2.48 7.09 19.25
N GLY A 119 -3.28 6.53 18.34
CA GLY A 119 -3.53 7.12 17.02
C GLY A 119 -4.00 8.58 17.13
N PHE A 120 -5.01 8.84 17.97
CA PHE A 120 -5.47 10.21 18.24
C PHE A 120 -4.41 11.08 18.93
N ALA A 121 -3.65 10.53 19.87
CA ALA A 121 -2.60 11.27 20.55
C ALA A 121 -1.47 11.69 19.60
N THR A 122 -1.08 10.82 18.66
CA THR A 122 -0.07 11.14 17.63
C THR A 122 -0.56 12.25 16.71
N GLU A 123 -1.79 12.16 16.21
CA GLU A 123 -2.40 13.20 15.38
C GLU A 123 -2.51 14.55 16.11
N TYR A 124 -2.91 14.51 17.37
CA TYR A 124 -2.98 15.71 18.20
C TYR A 124 -1.60 16.33 18.46
N SER A 125 -0.59 15.50 18.71
CA SER A 125 0.78 15.98 18.90
C SER A 125 1.36 16.58 17.63
N PHE A 126 1.02 16.04 16.46
CA PHE A 126 1.40 16.57 15.17
C PHE A 126 0.77 17.95 14.93
N GLN A 127 -0.53 18.10 15.18
CA GLN A 127 -1.20 19.39 15.04
C GLN A 127 -0.58 20.46 15.95
N ARG A 128 -0.08 20.08 17.13
CA ARG A 128 0.65 20.99 18.03
C ARG A 128 2.06 21.34 17.56
N ARG A 129 2.67 20.54 16.69
CA ARG A 129 4.01 20.79 16.12
C ARG A 129 3.95 21.69 14.89
N LEU A 130 2.81 21.78 14.22
CA LEU A 130 2.62 22.67 13.08
C LEU A 130 2.69 24.14 13.52
N GLN A 131 3.51 24.93 12.85
CA GLN A 131 3.61 26.36 13.08
C GLN A 131 2.36 27.08 12.55
N ASN A 132 1.88 26.67 11.38
CA ASN A 132 0.74 27.29 10.70
C ASN A 132 -0.29 26.25 10.22
N PRO A 133 -1.20 25.77 11.09
CA PRO A 133 -2.18 24.74 10.71
C PRO A 133 -3.13 25.21 9.58
N THR A 134 -3.42 26.51 9.52
CA THR A 134 -4.28 27.12 8.49
C THR A 134 -3.63 27.07 7.10
N SER A 135 -2.31 27.20 7.03
CA SER A 135 -1.57 27.19 5.76
C SER A 135 -1.41 25.77 5.24
N VAL A 136 -1.18 24.80 6.13
CA VAL A 136 -1.26 23.36 5.82
C VAL A 136 -2.65 23.01 5.28
N HIS A 137 -3.74 23.44 5.93
CA HIS A 137 -5.09 23.18 5.44
C HIS A 137 -5.35 23.79 4.05
N SER A 138 -4.85 25.00 3.79
CA SER A 138 -4.96 25.64 2.48
C SER A 138 -4.17 24.89 1.41
N CYS A 139 -2.96 24.42 1.76
CA CYS A 139 -2.15 23.54 0.93
C CYS A 139 -2.88 22.23 0.61
N MET A 140 -3.54 21.61 1.59
CA MET A 140 -4.36 20.41 1.36
C MET A 140 -5.49 20.63 0.37
N ARG A 141 -6.15 21.79 0.44
CA ARG A 141 -7.19 22.13 -0.53
C ARG A 141 -6.61 22.30 -1.93
N ASN A 142 -5.43 22.91 -2.05
CA ASN A 142 -4.71 23.03 -3.32
C ASN A 142 -4.32 21.64 -3.87
N VAL A 143 -3.78 20.76 -3.03
CA VAL A 143 -3.43 19.39 -3.43
C VAL A 143 -4.67 18.62 -3.89
N ARG A 144 -5.78 18.66 -3.14
CA ARG A 144 -7.06 18.05 -3.56
C ARG A 144 -7.53 18.62 -4.89
N SER A 145 -7.42 19.94 -5.08
CA SER A 145 -7.81 20.57 -6.35
C SER A 145 -6.94 20.08 -7.52
N ARG A 146 -5.62 19.95 -7.34
CA ARG A 146 -4.69 19.40 -8.34
C ARG A 146 -4.97 17.95 -8.67
N LEU A 147 -5.36 17.14 -7.68
CA LEU A 147 -5.74 15.74 -7.88
C LEU A 147 -7.11 15.57 -8.54
N SER A 148 -8.04 16.49 -8.30
CA SER A 148 -9.38 16.45 -8.91
C SER A 148 -9.39 16.93 -10.36
N GLN A 149 -8.36 17.67 -10.79
CA GLN A 149 -8.28 18.13 -12.16
C GLN A 149 -7.85 16.96 -13.06
N PRO A 150 -8.64 16.61 -14.09
CA PRO A 150 -8.22 15.63 -15.08
C PRO A 150 -6.96 16.19 -15.75
N ILE A 151 -5.84 15.49 -15.60
CA ILE A 151 -4.52 15.89 -16.06
C ILE A 151 -4.56 15.94 -17.59
N SER A 152 -5.04 17.07 -18.11
CA SER A 152 -5.17 17.32 -19.54
C SER A 152 -3.92 18.01 -20.07
N SER A 153 -2.78 17.90 -19.36
CA SER A 153 -1.55 18.62 -19.71
C SER A 153 -0.69 17.74 -20.63
N PRO A 154 -0.61 18.07 -21.93
CA PRO A 154 0.25 17.35 -22.86
C PRO A 154 1.71 17.70 -22.52
N GLY A 155 2.43 16.77 -21.87
CA GLY A 155 3.88 16.89 -21.64
C GLY A 155 4.38 16.68 -20.22
N SER A 156 3.53 16.36 -19.23
CA SER A 156 4.04 15.86 -17.95
C SER A 156 4.27 14.35 -18.04
N ASP A 157 5.52 13.93 -18.25
CA ASP A 157 5.95 12.52 -18.29
C ASP A 157 5.75 11.76 -16.97
N VAL A 158 5.16 12.39 -15.95
CA VAL A 158 4.63 11.71 -14.78
C VAL A 158 3.32 11.05 -15.20
N ASN A 159 3.46 9.91 -15.87
CA ASN A 159 2.37 9.05 -16.28
C ASN A 159 1.69 8.44 -15.05
N TRP A 160 0.79 9.21 -14.42
CA TRP A 160 -0.16 8.71 -13.42
C TRP A 160 -1.13 7.69 -14.03
N ASP A 161 -1.22 7.62 -15.37
CA ASP A 161 -2.02 6.67 -16.15
C ASP A 161 -1.32 5.31 -16.35
N LYS A 162 -0.29 4.99 -15.55
CA LYS A 162 -0.15 3.61 -15.10
C LYS A 162 -0.92 3.46 -13.79
N PRO A 163 -2.25 3.25 -13.84
CA PRO A 163 -2.93 2.72 -12.69
C PRO A 163 -2.24 1.37 -12.40
N SER A 164 -1.75 1.22 -11.19
CA SER A 164 -2.19 0.01 -10.49
C SER A 164 -3.70 0.09 -10.58
N ASP A 165 -4.35 -0.87 -11.26
CA ASP A 165 -5.79 -0.87 -11.57
C ASP A 165 -6.69 -0.48 -10.36
N ASP A 166 -6.14 -0.53 -9.14
CA ASP A 166 -6.70 0.00 -7.89
C ASP A 166 -7.06 1.51 -7.86
N LEU A 167 -6.29 2.43 -8.45
CA LEU A 167 -6.47 3.87 -8.17
C LEU A 167 -7.72 4.49 -8.82
N SER A 168 -8.03 4.10 -10.07
CA SER A 168 -9.20 4.57 -10.80
C SER A 168 -10.50 4.06 -10.18
N GLU A 169 -10.51 2.81 -9.70
CA GLU A 169 -11.61 2.21 -8.96
C GLU A 169 -11.80 2.89 -7.59
N MET A 170 -10.72 3.39 -6.99
CA MET A 170 -10.75 4.08 -5.69
C MET A 170 -11.22 5.54 -5.76
N THR A 171 -10.92 6.27 -6.84
CA THR A 171 -11.51 7.60 -7.05
C THR A 171 -13.02 7.50 -7.31
N ALA A 172 -13.45 6.45 -8.02
CA ALA A 172 -14.86 6.15 -8.20
C ALA A 172 -15.54 5.74 -6.88
N SER A 173 -14.87 4.99 -5.99
CA SER A 173 -15.42 4.59 -4.69
C SER A 173 -15.52 5.73 -3.66
N LEU A 174 -14.56 6.67 -3.68
CA LEU A 174 -14.63 7.89 -2.86
C LEU A 174 -15.71 8.86 -3.34
N ALA A 175 -15.94 8.95 -4.66
CA ALA A 175 -17.01 9.76 -5.23
C ALA A 175 -18.42 9.15 -5.04
N SER A 176 -18.51 7.85 -4.73
CA SER A 176 -19.78 7.12 -4.54
C SER A 176 -20.09 6.76 -3.08
N SER A 177 -19.34 7.30 -2.11
CA SER A 177 -19.67 7.13 -0.68
C SER A 177 -21.02 7.79 -0.35
N PRO A 178 -21.99 7.06 0.25
CA PRO A 178 -23.35 7.56 0.49
C PRO A 178 -23.47 8.59 1.63
N PHE A 179 -22.36 9.08 2.19
CA PHE A 179 -22.36 9.96 3.37
C PHE A 179 -22.57 11.46 3.05
N SER A 180 -23.13 11.80 1.89
CA SER A 180 -23.44 13.20 1.56
C SER A 180 -24.71 13.31 0.75
N ARG A 181 -25.87 13.05 1.37
CA ARG A 181 -27.13 13.70 0.98
C ARG A 181 -28.24 13.58 2.02
N GLU A 182 -28.12 14.28 3.14
CA GLU A 182 -29.29 14.77 3.87
C GLU A 182 -29.09 16.27 4.11
N GLN A 183 -29.47 17.05 3.10
CA GLN A 183 -29.84 18.44 3.26
C GLN A 183 -31.37 18.49 3.29
N PRO A 184 -32.00 19.13 4.28
CA PRO A 184 -33.45 19.24 4.34
C PRO A 184 -33.89 20.28 3.31
N ASN A 185 -34.43 19.82 2.17
CA ASN A 185 -35.19 20.67 1.28
C ASN A 185 -36.62 20.76 1.80
N SER A 186 -36.93 21.92 2.36
CA SER A 186 -38.27 22.42 2.52
C SER A 186 -38.92 22.69 1.15
N ASP A 187 -40.21 22.34 1.10
CA ASP A 187 -41.29 22.92 0.28
C ASP A 187 -41.49 22.47 -1.17
N GLU A 188 -42.64 21.80 -1.32
CA GLU A 188 -43.68 21.95 -2.34
C GLU A 188 -43.27 21.94 -3.83
N SER A 189 -43.70 20.90 -4.55
CA SER A 189 -44.92 20.99 -5.37
C SER A 189 -45.18 19.67 -6.12
N GLU A 190 -46.45 19.27 -6.07
CA GLU A 190 -47.03 18.08 -6.67
C GLU A 190 -47.04 18.12 -8.21
N SER A 191 -47.20 16.93 -8.82
CA SER A 191 -47.97 16.61 -10.06
C SER A 191 -47.22 15.64 -11.01
N PRO A 192 -47.89 14.93 -11.94
CA PRO A 192 -48.15 13.51 -11.75
C PRO A 192 -47.64 12.60 -12.90
N PHE A 193 -47.47 11.34 -12.52
CA PHE A 193 -47.65 10.11 -13.30
C PHE A 193 -47.99 10.23 -14.81
N VAL A 194 -47.05 9.82 -15.67
CA VAL A 194 -47.36 9.23 -17.00
C VAL A 194 -46.51 7.97 -17.20
N ARG A 195 -47.19 6.92 -17.65
CA ARG A 195 -46.77 5.52 -17.81
C ARG A 195 -46.43 5.24 -19.29
N SER A 196 -45.63 4.19 -19.52
CA SER A 196 -45.50 3.42 -20.78
C SER A 196 -44.60 4.08 -21.86
N TYR A 197 -43.72 3.40 -22.62
CA TYR A 197 -43.71 2.07 -23.27
C TYR A 197 -42.25 1.57 -23.38
N ASP A 198 -41.95 0.28 -23.18
CA ASP A 198 -41.81 -0.78 -24.20
C ASP A 198 -40.83 -0.47 -25.35
N ALA A 199 -39.65 -1.13 -25.35
CA ALA A 199 -38.83 -1.39 -26.55
C ALA A 199 -37.68 -2.39 -26.23
N SER A 200 -37.76 -3.55 -26.87
CA SER A 200 -36.78 -4.65 -26.90
C SER A 200 -35.39 -4.27 -27.46
N PRO A 201 -34.33 -5.04 -27.13
CA PRO A 201 -32.97 -4.83 -27.65
C PRO A 201 -32.77 -5.44 -29.06
N PRO A 202 -31.99 -4.80 -29.96
CA PRO A 202 -31.65 -5.35 -31.26
C PRO A 202 -30.43 -6.30 -31.22
N THR A 203 -30.59 -7.44 -31.90
CA THR A 203 -29.55 -8.39 -32.31
C THR A 203 -28.69 -7.87 -33.48
N PRO A 204 -27.37 -8.15 -33.54
CA PRO A 204 -26.57 -7.90 -34.73
C PRO A 204 -26.44 -9.15 -35.62
N ASN A 205 -26.94 -9.05 -36.85
CA ASN A 205 -26.59 -9.91 -37.98
C ASN A 205 -25.93 -9.00 -39.04
N LEU A 206 -24.78 -9.40 -39.60
CA LEU A 206 -24.62 -9.65 -41.05
C LEU A 206 -23.13 -9.82 -41.46
N PRO A 207 -22.87 -10.49 -42.61
CA PRO A 207 -21.60 -11.09 -43.01
C PRO A 207 -20.87 -10.34 -44.14
N GLY A 208 -19.66 -10.85 -44.45
CA GLY A 208 -19.16 -10.94 -45.82
C GLY A 208 -18.13 -9.89 -46.23
N ARG A 209 -16.88 -10.32 -46.52
CA ARG A 209 -16.02 -9.58 -47.45
C ARG A 209 -14.94 -10.45 -48.13
N GLN A 210 -15.21 -10.68 -49.42
CA GLN A 210 -14.33 -10.64 -50.60
C GLN A 210 -13.17 -11.63 -50.76
N THR A 211 -13.39 -12.52 -51.72
CA THR A 211 -12.42 -13.10 -52.65
C THR A 211 -11.96 -12.08 -53.68
N THR A 212 -10.65 -11.89 -53.85
CA THR A 212 -10.03 -11.53 -55.14
C THR A 212 -8.63 -12.13 -55.26
N SER A 213 -8.35 -12.59 -56.47
CA SER A 213 -7.20 -13.35 -56.95
C SER A 213 -6.04 -12.45 -57.35
N ALA A 214 -4.80 -12.91 -57.18
CA ALA A 214 -3.65 -12.47 -57.99
C ALA A 214 -2.62 -13.61 -58.11
N SER A 215 -2.10 -13.76 -59.34
CA SER A 215 -1.31 -14.90 -59.81
C SER A 215 0.20 -14.66 -59.77
N SER A 216 0.92 -15.74 -59.42
CA SER A 216 2.12 -16.32 -60.06
C SER A 216 3.54 -15.75 -59.92
N SER A 217 4.47 -16.73 -59.88
CA SER A 217 5.95 -16.74 -59.88
C SER A 217 6.61 -16.59 -58.50
N SER A 218 7.52 -17.43 -58.01
CA SER A 218 8.33 -18.54 -58.54
C SER A 218 8.83 -19.43 -57.35
N LEU A 219 9.26 -20.66 -57.67
CA LEU A 219 9.73 -21.81 -56.83
C LEU A 219 10.84 -21.50 -55.77
N PRO A 220 11.33 -22.48 -54.95
CA PRO A 220 10.72 -23.66 -54.30
C PRO A 220 11.04 -23.76 -52.78
N ASN A 221 10.52 -24.79 -52.10
CA ASN A 221 10.82 -25.22 -50.72
C ASN A 221 10.30 -24.33 -49.57
N SER A 222 9.02 -24.45 -49.28
CA SER A 222 8.50 -24.21 -47.93
C SER A 222 8.14 -25.55 -47.29
N PRO A 223 8.70 -25.91 -46.12
CA PRO A 223 8.30 -27.11 -45.42
C PRO A 223 6.83 -27.01 -45.04
N THR A 224 6.11 -28.10 -45.27
CA THR A 224 4.73 -28.34 -44.84
C THR A 224 4.53 -27.82 -43.40
N PRO A 225 3.52 -26.99 -43.11
CA PRO A 225 3.26 -26.54 -41.76
C PRO A 225 2.89 -27.76 -40.91
N THR A 226 3.84 -28.21 -40.09
CA THR A 226 3.55 -29.19 -39.05
C THR A 226 2.48 -28.58 -38.14
N PRO A 227 1.48 -29.37 -37.68
CA PRO A 227 0.51 -28.87 -36.72
C PRO A 227 1.30 -28.35 -35.51
N LYS A 228 1.13 -27.06 -35.19
CA LYS A 228 1.82 -26.41 -34.07
C LYS A 228 1.64 -27.29 -32.84
N SER A 229 2.76 -27.77 -32.30
CA SER A 229 2.74 -28.58 -31.09
C SER A 229 2.00 -27.79 -30.02
N ARG A 230 1.16 -28.45 -29.22
CA ARG A 230 0.48 -27.82 -28.08
C ARG A 230 1.48 -27.09 -27.16
N TRP A 231 2.73 -27.54 -27.13
CA TRP A 231 3.83 -26.88 -26.43
C TRP A 231 4.27 -25.56 -27.07
N ASP A 232 4.23 -25.44 -28.40
CA ASP A 232 4.54 -24.18 -29.09
C ASP A 232 3.46 -23.14 -28.87
N GLU A 233 2.20 -23.56 -28.79
CA GLU A 233 1.09 -22.67 -28.42
C GLU A 233 1.23 -22.17 -26.96
N ILE A 234 1.56 -23.04 -26.01
CA ILE A 234 1.83 -22.65 -24.62
C ILE A 234 3.03 -21.70 -24.52
N ARG A 235 4.10 -21.95 -25.28
CA ARG A 235 5.28 -21.07 -25.32
C ARG A 235 4.94 -19.71 -25.92
N ALA A 236 4.18 -19.65 -27.01
CA ALA A 236 3.74 -18.39 -27.62
C ALA A 236 2.77 -17.61 -26.71
N ALA A 237 1.87 -18.30 -26.00
CA ALA A 237 0.97 -17.66 -25.04
C ALA A 237 1.72 -17.11 -23.81
N ASN A 238 2.72 -17.84 -23.30
CA ASN A 238 3.53 -17.37 -22.19
C ASN A 238 4.45 -16.21 -22.59
N SER A 239 5.05 -16.23 -23.77
CA SER A 239 5.90 -15.11 -24.24
C SER A 239 5.09 -13.84 -24.47
N ALA A 240 3.86 -13.95 -24.99
CA ALA A 240 2.96 -12.81 -25.15
C ALA A 240 2.55 -12.19 -23.79
N ARG A 241 2.40 -13.00 -22.73
CA ARG A 241 2.07 -12.51 -21.39
C ARG A 241 3.28 -11.94 -20.65
N SER A 242 4.45 -12.55 -20.78
CA SER A 242 5.69 -12.09 -20.13
C SER A 242 6.22 -10.79 -20.74
N ALA A 243 5.88 -10.47 -22.00
CA ALA A 243 6.24 -9.20 -22.62
C ALA A 243 5.54 -7.98 -21.96
N ILE A 244 4.41 -8.20 -21.28
CA ILE A 244 3.60 -7.12 -20.68
C ILE A 244 3.79 -7.05 -19.16
N LYS A 245 4.11 -8.17 -18.50
CA LYS A 245 4.34 -8.22 -17.05
C LYS A 245 5.63 -9.00 -16.78
N ALA A 246 6.65 -8.31 -16.28
CA ALA A 246 7.83 -8.98 -15.71
C ALA A 246 7.34 -10.04 -14.70
N SER A 247 7.74 -11.29 -14.89
CA SER A 247 7.33 -12.37 -14.00
C SER A 247 7.73 -12.00 -12.56
N SER A 248 6.89 -12.32 -11.57
CA SER A 248 7.24 -12.13 -10.15
C SER A 248 8.59 -12.77 -9.80
N TRP A 249 9.01 -13.80 -10.55
CA TRP A 249 10.32 -14.43 -10.43
C TRP A 249 11.47 -13.62 -11.03
N ASP A 250 11.23 -12.85 -12.09
CA ASP A 250 12.24 -11.98 -12.68
C ASP A 250 12.49 -10.76 -11.79
N VAL A 251 11.44 -10.19 -11.18
CA VAL A 251 11.58 -9.11 -10.19
C VAL A 251 12.44 -9.55 -9.00
N LEU A 252 12.24 -10.80 -8.53
CA LEU A 252 13.03 -11.35 -7.42
C LEU A 252 14.50 -11.56 -7.82
N ARG A 253 14.75 -12.05 -9.05
CA ARG A 253 16.10 -12.25 -9.58
C ARG A 253 16.82 -10.93 -9.79
N GLU A 254 16.13 -9.95 -10.37
CA GLU A 254 16.64 -8.59 -10.55
C GLU A 254 16.99 -7.94 -9.21
N HIS A 255 16.14 -8.12 -8.19
CA HIS A 255 16.42 -7.63 -6.84
C HIS A 255 17.69 -8.25 -6.26
N GLN A 256 17.83 -9.59 -6.33
CA GLN A 256 19.03 -10.27 -5.85
C GLN A 256 20.28 -9.90 -6.64
N GLU A 257 20.18 -9.68 -7.96
CA GLU A 257 21.31 -9.22 -8.77
C GLU A 257 21.72 -7.80 -8.41
N ARG A 258 20.77 -6.88 -8.22
CA ARG A 258 21.05 -5.52 -7.75
C ARG A 258 21.72 -5.51 -6.37
N GLU A 259 21.25 -6.34 -5.45
CA GLU A 259 21.88 -6.48 -4.12
C GLU A 259 23.30 -7.03 -4.22
N ARG A 260 23.55 -8.05 -5.06
CA ARG A 260 24.89 -8.61 -5.28
C ARG A 260 25.85 -7.60 -5.91
N VAL A 261 25.40 -6.82 -6.89
CA VAL A 261 26.22 -5.78 -7.52
C VAL A 261 26.56 -4.67 -6.52
N ASN A 262 25.59 -4.21 -5.72
CA ASN A 262 25.83 -3.21 -4.68
C ASN A 262 26.80 -3.70 -3.60
N ALA A 263 26.68 -4.96 -3.16
CA ALA A 263 27.60 -5.56 -2.19
C ALA A 263 29.04 -5.66 -2.75
N ARG A 264 29.18 -5.97 -4.05
CA ARG A 264 30.50 -6.08 -4.69
C ARG A 264 31.16 -4.72 -4.92
N ASN A 265 30.39 -3.69 -5.29
CA ASN A 265 30.91 -2.32 -5.42
C ASN A 265 31.25 -1.68 -4.07
N SER A 266 30.56 -2.05 -2.99
CA SER A 266 30.84 -1.51 -1.65
C SER A 266 32.07 -2.15 -0.99
N GLY A 267 32.59 -3.25 -1.55
CA GLY A 267 33.71 -4.02 -0.98
C GLY A 267 35.09 -3.71 -1.57
N SER A 268 35.19 -2.91 -2.63
CA SER A 268 36.48 -2.70 -3.33
C SER A 268 37.26 -1.44 -2.91
N ASP A 269 36.65 -0.50 -2.17
CA ASP A 269 37.30 0.79 -1.84
C ASP A 269 37.71 0.92 -0.36
N ALA A 270 37.59 -0.15 0.45
CA ALA A 270 37.91 -0.12 1.87
C ALA A 270 39.31 -0.64 2.25
N LEU A 271 40.27 -0.65 1.31
CA LEU A 271 41.70 -0.69 1.64
C LEU A 271 42.29 0.69 1.46
N SER A 272 42.13 1.56 2.47
CA SER A 272 43.05 2.66 2.86
C SER A 272 42.29 3.75 3.63
N SER A 273 41.98 3.54 4.90
CA SER A 273 42.20 4.59 5.92
C SER A 273 41.95 4.04 7.32
N SER A 274 43.00 4.19 8.10
CA SER A 274 43.16 3.85 9.49
C SER A 274 42.29 4.66 10.44
N SER A 275 41.98 4.02 11.58
CA SER A 275 41.86 4.62 12.91
C SER A 275 40.50 5.21 13.33
N SER A 276 39.94 4.57 14.37
CA SER A 276 38.90 5.00 15.32
C SER A 276 37.44 4.69 14.94
N GLY A 277 36.80 3.81 15.74
CA GLY A 277 35.38 3.46 15.59
C GLY A 277 35.05 1.98 15.84
N GLN A 278 35.82 1.28 16.67
CA GLN A 278 35.44 0.00 17.25
C GLN A 278 34.09 0.22 17.99
N TRP A 279 33.03 -0.53 17.65
CA TRP A 279 31.86 -0.93 18.48
C TRP A 279 30.60 -1.37 17.69
N SER A 280 30.65 -1.59 16.36
CA SER A 280 29.48 -2.07 15.58
C SER A 280 29.59 -3.44 14.90
N SER A 281 30.74 -4.12 14.93
CA SER A 281 30.97 -5.35 14.12
C SER A 281 30.52 -6.68 14.75
N THR A 282 29.94 -6.69 15.97
CA THR A 282 29.52 -7.95 16.62
C THR A 282 28.08 -8.37 16.28
N ARG A 283 27.25 -7.49 15.71
CA ARG A 283 25.84 -7.80 15.43
C ARG A 283 25.64 -8.58 14.12
N ASP A 284 26.46 -8.32 13.11
CA ASP A 284 26.36 -8.99 11.81
C ASP A 284 27.02 -10.38 11.82
N ALA A 285 28.01 -10.60 12.69
CA ALA A 285 28.64 -11.91 12.89
C ALA A 285 27.67 -12.92 13.55
N ALA A 286 26.84 -12.47 14.49
CA ALA A 286 25.83 -13.32 15.13
C ALA A 286 24.75 -13.76 14.12
N GLY A 287 24.30 -12.86 13.23
CA GLY A 287 23.32 -13.19 12.18
C GLY A 287 23.89 -14.03 11.04
N ALA A 288 25.21 -14.13 10.89
CA ALA A 288 25.85 -15.02 9.92
C ALA A 288 25.94 -16.47 10.46
N GLN A 289 26.15 -16.64 11.77
CA GLN A 289 26.13 -17.95 12.41
C GLN A 289 24.74 -18.58 12.39
N ASP A 290 23.70 -17.80 12.66
CA ASP A 290 22.29 -18.27 12.68
C ASP A 290 21.87 -18.84 11.30
N ARG A 291 22.24 -18.14 10.21
CA ARG A 291 21.98 -18.61 8.83
C ARG A 291 22.73 -19.89 8.47
N ALA A 292 23.95 -20.08 8.97
CA ALA A 292 24.72 -21.30 8.71
C ALA A 292 24.11 -22.51 9.43
N GLU A 293 23.58 -22.32 10.64
CA GLU A 293 22.89 -23.37 11.37
C GLU A 293 21.55 -23.76 10.71
N GLU A 294 20.80 -22.78 10.20
CA GLU A 294 19.56 -23.03 9.46
C GLU A 294 19.82 -23.81 8.15
N GLN A 295 20.89 -23.47 7.42
CA GLN A 295 21.28 -24.17 6.20
C GLN A 295 21.62 -25.64 6.50
N ASN A 296 22.39 -25.91 7.55
CA ASN A 296 22.74 -27.27 7.97
C ASN A 296 21.50 -28.09 8.37
N ARG A 297 20.50 -27.46 9.01
CA ARG A 297 19.24 -28.15 9.36
C ARG A 297 18.45 -28.53 8.11
N PHE A 298 18.44 -27.67 7.10
CA PHE A 298 17.76 -27.94 5.84
C PHE A 298 18.43 -29.09 5.08
N ASP A 299 19.76 -29.09 4.99
CA ASP A 299 20.51 -30.15 4.34
C ASP A 299 20.35 -31.50 5.06
N ALA A 300 20.35 -31.49 6.40
CA ALA A 300 20.09 -32.70 7.20
C ALA A 300 18.68 -33.28 6.94
N MET A 301 17.68 -32.42 6.71
CA MET A 301 16.32 -32.86 6.39
C MET A 301 16.25 -33.51 5.01
N LEU A 302 16.91 -32.93 4.00
CA LEU A 302 16.98 -33.49 2.65
C LEU A 302 17.71 -34.83 2.62
N ASP A 303 18.81 -34.98 3.36
CA ASP A 303 19.53 -36.25 3.44
C ASP A 303 18.74 -37.33 4.18
N ALA A 304 17.95 -36.96 5.18
CA ALA A 304 17.01 -37.88 5.83
C ALA A 304 15.91 -38.36 4.86
N GLU A 305 15.43 -37.47 3.99
CA GLU A 305 14.44 -37.81 2.97
C GLU A 305 15.03 -38.71 1.87
N ARG A 306 16.25 -38.43 1.41
CA ARG A 306 16.98 -39.31 0.46
C ARG A 306 17.21 -40.70 1.04
N LYS A 307 17.61 -40.80 2.31
CA LYS A 307 17.79 -42.10 2.98
C LYS A 307 16.49 -42.90 3.07
N ARG A 308 15.36 -42.23 3.31
CA ARG A 308 14.02 -42.87 3.30
C ARG A 308 13.59 -43.33 1.91
N ALA A 309 13.97 -42.61 0.86
CA ALA A 309 13.64 -42.99 -0.52
C ALA A 309 14.49 -44.17 -1.04
N SER A 310 15.66 -44.41 -0.43
CA SER A 310 16.57 -45.52 -0.80
C SER A 310 16.38 -46.81 0.00
N SER A 311 15.52 -46.81 1.03
CA SER A 311 15.17 -47.99 1.85
C SER A 311 13.85 -48.59 1.39
#